data_AF-A0A956WXG5-F1
#
_entry.id   AF-A0A956WXG5-F1
#
_cell.length_a   1.000
_cell.length_b   1.000
_cell.length_c   1.000
_cell.angle_alpha   90.00
_cell.angle_beta   90.00
_cell.angle_gamma   90.00
#
_symmetry.space_group_name_H-M   'P 1'
#
loop_
_entity.id
_entity.type
_entity.pdbx_description
1 polymer ?
#
loop_
_entity_poly.entity_id
_entity_poly.type
_entity_poly.pdbx_seq_one_letter_code
_entity_poly.pdbx_strand_id
1 'polypeptide(L)'
;MMAERKEGFLDSLVDFFEKGFKALGREADEPAGGQPAPVTRRVSLIIHNPRVPSAGDERLDKVLRWNDTHRLVEGYINDLRECSGGYLNYEIVETITVDKFPRKADGFTYTADEFVKAWSARKGFHDPDMVDYDALLEEFDMVRKVDEDKVDEFWLFAFPYAGYYESIMGGPGAFWCNAPPLTQTAHASKRFIIMGFNYQRGVGEMLEAFGHRAESIMKHTFRHQRGGDNLWERFYRHEYKNPGQAEVGWMHYAPNSERDYDWGNKRLVRSRWRTWRNFPNLEGEAEMVNCRDWGDGDIRLHHKWWFELLPKIEGLENGIAYNWWRYIVDPNTVR
;
A
#
# COMPACT_ATOMS: atom_id res chain seq x y z
N MET A 1 2.95 -35.42 -58.89
CA MET A 1 3.64 -34.79 -57.74
C MET A 1 3.15 -33.34 -57.70
N MET A 2 2.78 -32.83 -56.52
CA MET A 2 2.11 -31.54 -56.25
C MET A 2 0.57 -31.53 -56.31
N ALA A 3 -0.03 -31.89 -55.17
CA ALA A 3 -1.14 -31.17 -54.57
C ALA A 3 -1.05 -31.40 -53.04
N GLU A 4 -1.70 -30.56 -52.24
CA GLU A 4 -1.80 -30.64 -50.77
C GLU A 4 -0.61 -30.08 -49.97
N ARG A 5 -0.42 -28.75 -50.05
CA ARG A 5 0.29 -27.97 -49.02
C ARG A 5 -0.37 -26.60 -48.79
N LYS A 6 -1.70 -26.55 -48.78
CA LYS A 6 -2.48 -25.30 -48.61
C LYS A 6 -3.37 -25.24 -47.37
N GLU A 7 -3.68 -26.36 -46.71
CA GLU A 7 -4.58 -26.36 -45.53
C GLU A 7 -3.89 -25.84 -44.26
N GLY A 8 -2.60 -26.16 -44.02
CA GLY A 8 -1.93 -25.76 -42.77
C GLY A 8 -1.58 -24.28 -42.60
N PHE A 9 -1.62 -23.47 -43.67
CA PHE A 9 -1.25 -22.04 -43.58
C PHE A 9 -2.43 -21.16 -43.15
N LEU A 10 -3.66 -21.51 -43.55
CA LEU A 10 -4.87 -20.78 -43.15
C LEU A 10 -5.22 -21.07 -41.70
N ASP A 11 -5.12 -22.34 -41.26
CA ASP A 11 -5.35 -22.70 -39.85
C ASP A 11 -4.31 -22.10 -38.91
N SER A 12 -3.05 -22.03 -39.35
CA SER A 12 -1.97 -21.35 -38.60
C SER A 12 -2.19 -19.83 -38.49
N LEU A 13 -2.77 -19.19 -39.50
CA LEU A 13 -3.09 -17.77 -39.47
C LEU A 13 -4.28 -17.50 -38.55
N VAL A 14 -5.33 -18.32 -38.61
CA VAL A 14 -6.50 -18.22 -37.73
C VAL A 14 -6.09 -18.42 -36.27
N ASP A 15 -5.27 -19.43 -35.96
CA ASP A 15 -4.79 -19.69 -34.60
C ASP A 15 -3.82 -18.59 -34.10
N PHE A 16 -3.04 -17.97 -34.98
CA PHE A 16 -2.22 -16.78 -34.67
C PHE A 16 -3.08 -15.53 -34.43
N PHE A 17 -4.15 -15.33 -35.19
CA PHE A 17 -5.10 -14.23 -34.99
C PHE A 17 -5.95 -14.43 -33.74
N GLU A 18 -6.42 -15.64 -33.43
CA GLU A 18 -7.17 -15.94 -32.21
C GLU A 18 -6.31 -15.80 -30.95
N LYS A 19 -5.05 -16.27 -30.99
CA LYS A 19 -4.08 -16.05 -29.90
C LYS A 19 -3.67 -14.58 -29.79
N GLY A 20 -3.58 -13.87 -30.92
CA GLY A 20 -3.33 -12.43 -30.97
C GLY A 20 -4.48 -11.61 -30.39
N PHE A 21 -5.73 -12.00 -30.64
CA PHE A 21 -6.92 -11.34 -30.05
C PHE A 21 -7.08 -11.65 -28.57
N LYS A 22 -6.73 -12.86 -28.09
CA LYS A 22 -6.69 -13.16 -26.64
C LYS A 22 -5.59 -12.39 -25.91
N ALA A 23 -4.50 -12.02 -26.59
CA ALA A 23 -3.42 -11.21 -26.02
C ALA A 23 -3.71 -9.68 -26.05
N LEU A 24 -4.76 -9.24 -26.76
CA LEU A 24 -5.11 -7.82 -26.96
C LEU A 24 -6.56 -7.47 -26.56
N GLY A 25 -7.35 -8.45 -26.12
CA GLY A 25 -8.73 -8.23 -25.71
C GLY A 25 -8.81 -7.50 -24.37
N ARG A 26 -9.24 -6.25 -24.39
CA ARG A 26 -9.75 -5.56 -23.18
C ARG A 26 -10.88 -6.44 -22.62
N GLU A 27 -10.81 -6.77 -21.33
CA GLU A 27 -11.94 -7.41 -20.65
C GLU A 27 -13.21 -6.61 -20.92
N ALA A 28 -14.29 -7.31 -21.26
CA ALA A 28 -15.58 -6.67 -21.50
C ALA A 28 -16.10 -6.05 -20.21
N ASP A 29 -16.75 -4.89 -20.32
CA ASP A 29 -17.34 -4.24 -19.16
C ASP A 29 -18.35 -5.15 -18.46
N GLU A 30 -18.35 -5.13 -17.13
CA GLU A 30 -19.25 -5.89 -16.28
C GLU A 30 -20.15 -4.93 -15.51
N PRO A 31 -21.47 -5.22 -15.40
CA PRO A 31 -22.40 -4.31 -14.73
C PRO A 31 -22.00 -4.10 -13.28
N ALA A 32 -22.18 -2.86 -12.80
CA ALA A 32 -21.92 -2.51 -11.42
C ALA A 32 -22.96 -3.12 -10.48
N GLY A 33 -22.49 -3.52 -9.30
CA GLY A 33 -23.34 -3.92 -8.19
C GLY A 33 -23.06 -5.33 -7.73
N GLY A 34 -23.15 -5.53 -6.42
CA GLY A 34 -22.71 -6.75 -5.75
C GLY A 34 -21.61 -6.47 -4.73
N GLN A 35 -21.48 -7.38 -3.78
CA GLN A 35 -20.44 -7.33 -2.77
C GLN A 35 -19.32 -8.27 -3.19
N PRO A 36 -18.08 -7.77 -3.40
CA PRO A 36 -16.98 -8.63 -3.81
C PRO A 36 -16.66 -9.65 -2.72
N ALA A 37 -16.30 -10.86 -3.14
CA ALA A 37 -15.88 -11.91 -2.21
C ALA A 37 -14.67 -11.45 -1.37
N PRO A 38 -14.69 -11.64 -0.04
CA PRO A 38 -13.55 -11.30 0.81
C PRO A 38 -12.28 -12.05 0.43
N VAL A 39 -11.14 -11.41 0.66
CA VAL A 39 -9.80 -12.00 0.49
C VAL A 39 -9.06 -12.01 1.83
N THR A 40 -8.17 -12.98 1.99
CA THR A 40 -7.23 -13.04 3.10
C THR A 40 -5.81 -12.89 2.58
N ARG A 41 -5.00 -12.07 3.25
CA ARG A 41 -3.57 -11.89 2.97
C ARG A 41 -2.76 -12.40 4.15
N ARG A 42 -1.85 -13.33 3.87
CA ARG A 42 -0.98 -13.95 4.88
C ARG A 42 0.26 -13.10 5.07
N VAL A 43 0.54 -12.74 6.31
CA VAL A 43 1.59 -11.79 6.67
C VAL A 43 2.66 -12.48 7.50
N SER A 44 3.91 -12.29 7.12
CA SER A 44 5.06 -12.50 7.99
C SER A 44 5.36 -11.21 8.76
N LEU A 45 5.10 -11.21 10.07
CA LEU A 45 5.38 -10.08 10.95
C LEU A 45 6.80 -10.20 11.53
N ILE A 46 7.69 -9.28 11.19
CA ILE A 46 9.08 -9.27 11.63
C ILE A 46 9.31 -8.02 12.49
N ILE A 47 9.69 -8.20 13.75
CA ILE A 47 9.80 -7.15 14.75
C ILE A 47 11.26 -7.06 15.20
N HIS A 48 11.98 -6.04 14.74
CA HIS A 48 13.32 -5.73 15.24
C HIS A 48 13.18 -5.01 16.59
N ASN A 49 13.30 -5.78 17.67
CA ASN A 49 13.17 -5.28 19.04
C ASN A 49 14.36 -5.79 19.89
N PRO A 50 15.56 -5.22 19.67
CA PRO A 50 16.78 -5.67 20.32
C PRO A 50 16.73 -5.46 21.84
N ARG A 51 17.44 -6.29 22.59
CA ARG A 51 17.69 -6.11 24.02
C ARG A 51 18.75 -5.05 24.25
N VAL A 52 18.59 -4.29 25.33
CA VAL A 52 19.48 -3.19 25.72
C VAL A 52 20.30 -3.61 26.95
N PRO A 53 21.59 -3.98 26.78
CA PRO A 53 22.40 -4.48 27.89
C PRO A 53 22.50 -3.47 29.05
N SER A 54 22.67 -2.17 28.76
CA SER A 54 22.77 -1.14 29.79
C SER A 54 21.47 -0.90 30.57
N ALA A 55 20.34 -1.44 30.10
CA ALA A 55 19.03 -1.33 30.74
C ALA A 55 18.56 -2.67 31.33
N GLY A 56 19.49 -3.51 31.76
CA GLY A 56 19.16 -4.82 32.36
C GLY A 56 18.69 -5.85 31.36
N ASP A 57 19.13 -5.74 30.10
CA ASP A 57 18.80 -6.66 29.00
C ASP A 57 17.31 -6.69 28.62
N GLU A 58 16.60 -5.61 28.96
CA GLU A 58 15.20 -5.40 28.58
C GLU A 58 15.07 -5.00 27.10
N ARG A 59 13.91 -5.31 26.50
CA ARG A 59 13.58 -4.98 25.11
C ARG A 59 13.52 -3.47 24.87
N LEU A 60 14.03 -3.04 23.71
CA LEU A 60 14.12 -1.62 23.32
C LEU A 60 12.79 -0.88 23.41
N ASP A 61 11.68 -1.49 22.97
CA ASP A 61 10.34 -0.90 23.07
C ASP A 61 9.95 -0.57 24.52
N LYS A 62 10.27 -1.46 25.48
CA LYS A 62 10.00 -1.24 26.91
C LYS A 62 10.94 -0.20 27.50
N VAL A 63 12.22 -0.27 27.17
CA VAL A 63 13.24 0.70 27.64
C VAL A 63 12.85 2.12 27.23
N LEU A 64 12.41 2.32 25.99
CA LEU A 64 12.05 3.63 25.45
C LEU A 64 10.56 3.96 25.55
N ARG A 65 9.76 3.07 26.17
CA ARG A 65 8.32 3.24 26.44
C ARG A 65 7.51 3.51 25.17
N TRP A 66 7.81 2.75 24.13
CA TRP A 66 7.09 2.78 22.87
C TRP A 66 5.88 1.86 22.86
N ASN A 67 5.10 1.94 21.79
CA ASN A 67 3.84 1.23 21.71
C ASN A 67 4.06 -0.29 21.64
N ASP A 68 3.07 -1.01 22.14
CA ASP A 68 3.00 -2.45 21.96
C ASP A 68 2.70 -2.78 20.49
N THR A 69 3.61 -3.51 19.84
CA THR A 69 3.51 -3.81 18.40
C THR A 69 2.26 -4.64 18.08
N HIS A 70 1.87 -5.57 18.96
CA HIS A 70 0.68 -6.39 18.71
C HIS A 70 -0.60 -5.55 18.74
N ARG A 71 -0.71 -4.57 19.65
CA ARG A 71 -1.84 -3.62 19.66
C ARG A 71 -1.88 -2.74 18.41
N LEU A 72 -0.71 -2.30 17.92
CA LEU A 72 -0.64 -1.54 16.67
C LEU A 72 -1.12 -2.37 15.48
N VAL A 73 -0.62 -3.60 15.36
CA VAL A 73 -1.02 -4.56 14.34
C VAL A 73 -2.52 -4.86 14.38
N GLU A 74 -3.08 -5.12 15.56
CA GLU A 74 -4.51 -5.36 15.73
C GLU A 74 -5.35 -4.16 15.29
N GLY A 75 -4.98 -2.95 15.72
CA GLY A 75 -5.68 -1.72 15.33
C GLY A 75 -5.64 -1.48 13.83
N TYR A 76 -4.49 -1.70 13.20
CA TYR A 76 -4.30 -1.56 11.76
C TYR A 76 -5.14 -2.57 10.95
N ILE A 77 -5.11 -3.84 11.34
CA ILE A 77 -5.92 -4.89 10.68
C ILE A 77 -7.41 -4.57 10.79
N ASN A 78 -7.86 -4.18 11.99
CA ASN A 78 -9.27 -3.87 12.24
C ASN A 78 -9.74 -2.67 11.41
N ASP A 79 -8.95 -1.60 11.36
CA ASP A 79 -9.29 -0.40 10.58
C ASP A 79 -9.38 -0.70 9.09
N LEU A 80 -8.42 -1.44 8.52
CA LEU A 80 -8.45 -1.77 7.10
C LEU A 80 -9.58 -2.75 6.75
N ARG A 81 -9.91 -3.69 7.64
CA ARG A 81 -11.09 -4.54 7.49
C ARG A 81 -12.37 -3.73 7.49
N GLU A 82 -12.50 -2.77 8.40
CA GLU A 82 -13.64 -1.85 8.49
C GLU A 82 -13.78 -1.01 7.21
N CYS A 83 -12.71 -0.31 6.80
CA CYS A 83 -12.73 0.61 5.67
C CYS A 83 -12.96 -0.09 4.31
N SER A 84 -12.52 -1.36 4.21
CA SER A 84 -12.75 -2.20 3.02
C SER A 84 -14.13 -2.88 3.01
N GLY A 85 -14.99 -2.64 4.00
CA GLY A 85 -16.31 -3.28 4.08
C GLY A 85 -16.24 -4.79 4.30
N GLY A 86 -15.16 -5.27 4.95
CA GLY A 86 -14.88 -6.69 5.17
C GLY A 86 -14.22 -7.41 3.99
N TYR A 87 -13.91 -6.72 2.89
CA TYR A 87 -13.22 -7.31 1.75
C TYR A 87 -11.79 -7.76 2.11
N LEU A 88 -11.00 -6.91 2.76
CA LEU A 88 -9.63 -7.23 3.15
C LEU A 88 -9.58 -7.84 4.55
N ASN A 89 -8.93 -8.99 4.66
CA ASN A 89 -8.62 -9.65 5.92
C ASN A 89 -7.13 -9.98 5.94
N TYR A 90 -6.48 -9.75 7.09
CA TYR A 90 -5.09 -10.12 7.30
C TYR A 90 -4.99 -11.29 8.27
N GLU A 91 -4.10 -12.21 7.97
CA GLU A 91 -3.74 -13.33 8.84
C GLU A 91 -2.22 -13.27 9.10
N ILE A 92 -1.83 -13.09 10.36
CA ILE A 92 -0.41 -13.19 10.75
C ILE A 92 -0.06 -14.68 10.82
N VAL A 93 0.64 -15.18 9.80
CA VAL A 93 1.02 -16.61 9.71
C VAL A 93 2.32 -16.93 10.44
N GLU A 94 3.15 -15.91 10.68
CA GLU A 94 4.33 -16.00 11.52
C GLU A 94 4.63 -14.66 12.19
N THR A 95 5.23 -14.73 13.38
CA THR A 95 5.79 -13.57 14.07
C THR A 95 7.23 -13.88 14.48
N ILE A 96 8.16 -13.05 14.02
CA ILE A 96 9.58 -13.18 14.26
C ILE A 96 10.04 -11.95 15.05
N THR A 97 10.38 -12.13 16.32
CA THR A 97 11.00 -11.07 17.12
C THR A 97 12.51 -11.20 17.05
N VAL A 98 13.17 -10.20 16.48
CA VAL A 98 14.59 -10.18 16.19
C VAL A 98 15.32 -9.42 17.29
N ASP A 99 16.32 -10.06 17.89
CA ASP A 99 17.16 -9.48 18.94
C ASP A 99 18.38 -8.73 18.37
N LYS A 100 18.16 -7.95 17.31
CA LYS A 100 19.22 -7.26 16.57
C LYS A 100 18.69 -5.97 15.95
N PHE A 101 19.62 -5.07 15.64
CA PHE A 101 19.40 -3.96 14.73
C PHE A 101 19.61 -4.46 13.30
N PRO A 102 18.77 -4.06 12.33
CA PRO A 102 18.98 -4.40 10.92
C PRO A 102 20.23 -3.70 10.40
N ARG A 103 20.92 -4.36 9.46
CA ARG A 103 22.10 -3.81 8.78
C ARG A 103 21.68 -2.66 7.86
N LYS A 104 22.42 -1.55 7.91
CA LYS A 104 22.29 -0.42 6.96
C LYS A 104 22.94 -0.76 5.63
N ALA A 105 22.52 -0.07 4.57
CA ALA A 105 23.01 -0.28 3.21
C ALA A 105 24.53 -0.03 3.07
N ASP A 106 25.12 0.80 3.94
CA ASP A 106 26.56 1.06 4.00
C ASP A 106 27.33 0.10 4.93
N GLY A 107 26.64 -0.92 5.47
CA GLY A 107 27.21 -1.91 6.37
C GLY A 107 27.17 -1.53 7.84
N PHE A 108 26.74 -0.31 8.20
CA PHE A 108 26.59 0.07 9.61
C PHE A 108 25.51 -0.75 10.31
N THR A 109 25.69 -1.04 11.60
CA THR A 109 24.66 -1.66 12.45
C THR A 109 24.81 -1.09 13.84
N TYR A 110 23.74 -0.51 14.38
CA TYR A 110 23.75 -0.01 15.75
C TYR A 110 23.95 -1.17 16.75
N THR A 111 24.68 -0.90 17.82
CA THR A 111 24.44 -1.60 19.08
C THR A 111 23.28 -0.95 19.84
N ALA A 112 22.64 -1.71 20.74
CA ALA A 112 21.50 -1.22 21.51
C ALA A 112 21.82 0.00 22.37
N ASP A 113 22.96 -0.03 23.06
CA ASP A 113 23.36 1.05 23.95
C ASP A 113 23.75 2.32 23.16
N GLU A 114 24.37 2.17 21.99
CA GLU A 114 24.66 3.31 21.09
C GLU A 114 23.38 3.98 20.61
N PHE A 115 22.40 3.19 20.17
CA PHE A 115 21.13 3.72 19.73
C PHE A 115 20.37 4.43 20.87
N VAL A 116 20.29 3.82 22.06
CA VAL A 116 19.64 4.43 23.23
C VAL A 116 20.33 5.74 23.64
N LYS A 117 21.66 5.80 23.54
CA LYS A 117 22.43 7.03 23.78
C LYS A 117 22.09 8.11 22.75
N ALA A 118 22.09 7.77 21.46
CA ALA A 118 21.74 8.72 20.39
C ALA A 118 20.31 9.24 20.53
N TRP A 119 19.37 8.34 20.85
CA TRP A 119 17.97 8.66 21.10
C TRP A 119 17.80 9.62 22.27
N SER A 120 18.45 9.33 23.40
CA SER A 120 18.39 10.18 24.60
C SER A 120 19.01 11.56 24.37
N ALA A 121 20.11 11.61 23.61
CA ALA A 121 20.80 12.85 23.27
C ALA A 121 20.16 13.63 22.12
N ARG A 122 19.21 13.02 21.40
CA ARG A 122 18.58 13.55 20.16
C ARG A 122 19.61 13.94 19.09
N LYS A 123 20.74 13.23 19.03
CA LYS A 123 21.84 13.50 18.10
C LYS A 123 22.74 12.28 17.93
N GLY A 124 23.51 12.27 16.85
CA GLY A 124 24.47 11.18 16.58
C GLY A 124 23.81 9.93 16.01
N PHE A 125 22.63 10.07 15.39
CA PHE A 125 22.10 9.02 14.52
C PHE A 125 23.00 8.91 13.29
N HIS A 126 23.19 7.68 12.85
CA HIS A 126 23.91 7.33 11.64
C HIS A 126 23.20 7.90 10.41
N ASP A 127 23.99 8.39 9.45
CA ASP A 127 23.58 8.86 8.14
C ASP A 127 24.67 8.41 7.14
N PRO A 128 24.33 7.70 6.04
CA PRO A 128 22.99 7.45 5.51
C PRO A 128 22.13 6.45 6.31
N ASP A 129 20.83 6.69 6.38
CA ASP A 129 19.90 5.88 7.20
C ASP A 129 19.34 4.63 6.50
N MET A 130 19.54 4.45 5.20
CA MET A 130 18.89 3.38 4.41
C MET A 130 19.23 1.97 4.94
N VAL A 131 18.22 1.11 5.05
CA VAL A 131 18.44 -0.31 5.39
C VAL A 131 18.98 -1.10 4.19
N ASP A 132 19.73 -2.15 4.46
CA ASP A 132 20.09 -3.16 3.47
C ASP A 132 18.92 -4.13 3.25
N TYR A 133 18.12 -3.89 2.21
CA TYR A 133 17.00 -4.77 1.85
C TYR A 133 17.45 -6.15 1.35
N ASP A 134 18.64 -6.28 0.77
CA ASP A 134 19.15 -7.59 0.34
C ASP A 134 19.44 -8.47 1.55
N ALA A 135 20.02 -7.89 2.61
CA ALA A 135 20.20 -8.59 3.89
C ALA A 135 18.88 -9.05 4.50
N LEU A 136 17.84 -8.21 4.46
CA LEU A 136 16.52 -8.57 4.98
C LEU A 136 15.86 -9.69 4.16
N LEU A 137 15.95 -9.62 2.83
CA LEU A 137 15.40 -10.64 1.93
C LEU A 137 16.03 -12.01 2.21
N GLU A 138 17.35 -12.06 2.42
CA GLU A 138 18.10 -13.27 2.76
C GLU A 138 17.78 -13.76 4.19
N GLU A 139 17.89 -12.89 5.20
CA GLU A 139 17.73 -13.27 6.62
C GLU A 139 16.35 -13.87 6.92
N PHE A 140 15.30 -13.41 6.23
CA PHE A 140 13.93 -13.84 6.47
C PHE A 140 13.36 -14.78 5.40
N ASP A 141 14.20 -15.27 4.48
CA ASP A 141 13.82 -16.17 3.38
C ASP A 141 12.61 -15.64 2.58
N MET A 142 12.53 -14.31 2.36
CA MET A 142 11.28 -13.69 1.90
C MET A 142 10.83 -14.22 0.53
N VAL A 143 11.75 -14.30 -0.43
CA VAL A 143 11.44 -14.81 -1.78
C VAL A 143 11.03 -16.28 -1.73
N ARG A 144 11.75 -17.11 -0.96
CA ARG A 144 11.40 -18.53 -0.79
C ARG A 144 9.99 -18.71 -0.21
N LYS A 145 9.60 -17.90 0.78
CA LYS A 145 8.25 -17.95 1.37
C LYS A 145 7.15 -17.53 0.40
N VAL A 146 7.44 -16.57 -0.48
CA VAL A 146 6.54 -16.18 -1.58
C VAL A 146 6.41 -17.32 -2.60
N ASP A 147 7.52 -17.95 -2.98
CA ASP A 147 7.56 -19.06 -3.94
C ASP A 147 6.88 -20.33 -3.45
N GLU A 148 6.95 -20.59 -2.16
CA GLU A 148 6.23 -21.68 -1.50
C GLU A 148 4.76 -21.36 -1.22
N ASP A 149 4.28 -20.19 -1.68
CA ASP A 149 2.93 -19.66 -1.42
C ASP A 149 2.55 -19.71 0.08
N LYS A 150 3.47 -19.33 0.96
CA LYS A 150 3.24 -19.29 2.42
C LYS A 150 2.92 -17.89 2.93
N VAL A 151 3.47 -16.87 2.27
CA VAL A 151 3.36 -15.47 2.66
C VAL A 151 3.00 -14.64 1.44
N ASP A 152 2.07 -13.70 1.61
CA ASP A 152 1.64 -12.76 0.58
C ASP A 152 2.26 -11.37 0.79
N GLU A 153 2.57 -11.02 2.04
CA GLU A 153 3.07 -9.70 2.44
C GLU A 153 3.99 -9.78 3.67
N PHE A 154 4.98 -8.89 3.76
CA PHE A 154 5.90 -8.81 4.90
C PHE A 154 5.72 -7.48 5.64
N TRP A 155 5.61 -7.53 6.97
CA TRP A 155 5.56 -6.33 7.82
C TRP A 155 6.82 -6.26 8.67
N LEU A 156 7.60 -5.21 8.45
CA LEU A 156 8.80 -4.92 9.24
C LEU A 156 8.46 -3.86 10.28
N PHE A 157 8.60 -4.19 11.55
CA PHE A 157 8.53 -3.23 12.65
C PHE A 157 9.92 -2.97 13.19
N ALA A 158 10.23 -1.69 13.42
CA ALA A 158 11.46 -1.29 14.08
C ALA A 158 11.31 0.06 14.81
N PHE A 159 12.43 0.53 15.33
CA PHE A 159 12.61 1.82 15.96
C PHE A 159 12.75 2.95 14.91
N PRO A 160 12.62 4.24 15.29
CA PRO A 160 12.95 5.37 14.41
C PRO A 160 14.39 5.30 13.92
N TYR A 161 14.67 5.71 12.68
CA TYR A 161 15.99 5.56 12.04
C TYR A 161 16.40 4.10 11.81
N ALA A 162 15.43 3.22 11.53
CA ALA A 162 15.70 1.87 11.05
C ALA A 162 15.99 1.84 9.54
N GLY A 163 15.60 2.87 8.78
CA GLY A 163 15.85 2.95 7.34
C GLY A 163 14.84 2.23 6.46
N TYR A 164 13.69 1.87 7.01
CA TYR A 164 12.62 1.21 6.24
C TYR A 164 11.86 2.23 5.39
N TYR A 165 11.61 1.86 4.14
CA TYR A 165 10.53 2.47 3.37
C TYR A 165 9.17 2.04 3.94
N GLU A 166 8.21 2.95 3.90
CA GLU A 166 6.82 2.70 4.32
C GLU A 166 6.17 1.58 3.51
N SER A 167 6.47 1.53 2.22
CA SER A 167 6.18 0.38 1.37
C SER A 167 7.27 0.22 0.31
N ILE A 168 7.52 -1.01 -0.12
CA ILE A 168 8.40 -1.32 -1.26
C ILE A 168 7.97 -2.64 -1.91
N MET A 169 8.02 -2.71 -3.24
CA MET A 169 7.54 -3.87 -4.01
C MET A 169 8.71 -4.71 -4.55
N GLY A 170 8.59 -6.02 -4.41
CA GLY A 170 9.43 -7.02 -5.06
C GLY A 170 8.65 -7.94 -6.01
N GLY A 171 9.36 -8.81 -6.70
CA GLY A 171 8.84 -9.78 -7.64
C GLY A 171 8.84 -9.32 -9.11
N PRO A 172 8.29 -10.15 -10.01
CA PRO A 172 8.35 -9.94 -11.46
C PRO A 172 7.62 -8.66 -11.87
N GLY A 173 8.32 -7.80 -12.61
CA GLY A 173 7.78 -6.52 -13.08
C GLY A 173 7.32 -5.59 -11.95
N ALA A 174 7.96 -5.67 -10.77
CA ALA A 174 7.73 -4.75 -9.68
C ALA A 174 7.89 -3.28 -10.14
N PHE A 175 7.07 -2.41 -9.59
CA PHE A 175 7.03 -0.99 -9.92
C PHE A 175 7.09 -0.13 -8.66
N TRP A 176 7.17 1.19 -8.82
CA TRP A 176 7.21 2.14 -7.71
C TRP A 176 6.03 1.93 -6.77
N CYS A 177 6.32 1.65 -5.49
CA CYS A 177 5.32 1.49 -4.44
C CYS A 177 5.78 2.28 -3.22
N ASN A 178 5.69 3.60 -3.29
CA ASN A 178 6.33 4.56 -2.37
C ASN A 178 7.86 4.43 -2.22
N ALA A 179 8.49 3.56 -3.01
CA ALA A 179 9.92 3.33 -3.05
C ALA A 179 10.31 2.72 -4.40
N PRO A 180 11.61 2.81 -4.79
CA PRO A 180 12.13 2.09 -5.95
C PRO A 180 11.88 0.56 -5.83
N PRO A 181 11.55 -0.13 -6.92
CA PRO A 181 11.27 -1.57 -6.88
C PRO A 181 12.53 -2.40 -6.56
N LEU A 182 12.35 -3.52 -5.85
CA LEU A 182 13.39 -4.52 -5.56
C LEU A 182 13.64 -5.41 -6.78
N THR A 183 14.25 -4.84 -7.83
CA THR A 183 14.44 -5.50 -9.13
C THR A 183 15.23 -6.82 -9.05
N GLN A 184 16.10 -6.99 -8.06
CA GLN A 184 16.83 -8.23 -7.80
C GLN A 184 15.92 -9.41 -7.45
N THR A 185 14.68 -9.15 -7.02
CA THR A 185 13.68 -10.17 -6.69
C THR A 185 12.79 -10.56 -7.87
N ALA A 186 13.11 -10.14 -9.09
CA ALA A 186 12.30 -10.41 -10.30
C ALA A 186 12.12 -11.91 -10.62
N HIS A 187 12.92 -12.78 -10.02
CA HIS A 187 12.84 -14.24 -10.16
C HIS A 187 11.79 -14.89 -9.24
N ALA A 188 11.18 -14.15 -8.32
CA ALA A 188 10.09 -14.66 -7.49
C ALA A 188 8.88 -15.07 -8.36
N SER A 189 8.08 -15.98 -7.84
CA SER A 189 6.85 -16.51 -8.44
C SER A 189 5.76 -15.46 -8.64
N LYS A 190 5.68 -14.45 -7.77
CA LYS A 190 4.68 -13.39 -7.79
C LYS A 190 5.22 -12.09 -7.17
N ARG A 191 4.56 -10.96 -7.47
CA ARG A 191 4.82 -9.69 -6.79
C ARG A 191 4.39 -9.80 -5.34
N PHE A 192 5.18 -9.19 -4.47
CA PHE A 192 4.92 -9.07 -3.05
C PHE A 192 5.34 -7.68 -2.58
N ILE A 193 4.83 -7.27 -1.42
CA ILE A 193 5.14 -5.96 -0.85
C ILE A 193 5.67 -6.15 0.56
N ILE A 194 6.66 -5.32 0.90
CA ILE A 194 7.19 -5.18 2.26
C ILE A 194 6.70 -3.84 2.79
N MET A 195 6.04 -3.83 3.95
CA MET A 195 5.66 -2.62 4.69
C MET A 195 6.67 -2.33 5.79
N GLY A 196 7.05 -1.07 5.93
CA GLY A 196 7.90 -0.59 7.03
C GLY A 196 7.09 0.21 8.03
N PHE A 197 7.11 -0.23 9.28
CA PHE A 197 6.41 0.40 10.39
C PHE A 197 7.35 0.71 11.56
N ASN A 198 6.93 1.67 12.38
CA ASN A 198 7.67 2.14 13.53
C ASN A 198 6.82 2.07 14.79
N TYR A 199 7.22 1.26 15.77
CA TYR A 199 6.45 1.11 17.02
C TYR A 199 6.53 2.33 17.95
N GLN A 200 7.34 3.35 17.63
CA GLN A 200 7.26 4.67 18.27
C GLN A 200 6.04 5.48 17.83
N ARG A 201 5.47 5.17 16.65
CA ARG A 201 4.31 5.84 16.04
C ARG A 201 3.02 5.05 16.30
N GLY A 202 1.90 5.58 15.84
CA GLY A 202 0.57 5.00 16.04
C GLY A 202 0.01 4.32 14.78
N VAL A 203 -1.23 3.84 14.91
CA VAL A 203 -1.97 3.23 13.79
C VAL A 203 -2.24 4.24 12.67
N GLY A 204 -2.40 5.53 12.99
CA GLY A 204 -2.62 6.57 11.99
C GLY A 204 -1.50 6.64 10.95
N GLU A 205 -0.24 6.54 11.38
CA GLU A 205 0.92 6.51 10.48
C GLU A 205 1.05 5.18 9.73
N MET A 206 0.64 4.05 10.33
CA MET A 206 0.58 2.78 9.59
C MET A 206 -0.44 2.84 8.45
N LEU A 207 -1.58 3.49 8.71
CA LEU A 207 -2.61 3.76 7.69
C LEU A 207 -2.08 4.71 6.61
N GLU A 208 -1.27 5.72 6.98
CA GLU A 208 -0.61 6.61 6.01
C GLU A 208 0.30 5.83 5.05
N ALA A 209 1.16 4.96 5.60
CA ALA A 209 2.04 4.10 4.82
C ALA A 209 1.27 3.21 3.84
N PHE A 210 0.14 2.62 4.27
CA PHE A 210 -0.76 1.88 3.39
C PHE A 210 -1.43 2.77 2.34
N GLY A 211 -1.69 4.02 2.71
CA GLY A 211 -2.18 5.06 1.82
C GLY A 211 -1.25 5.33 0.65
N HIS A 212 0.04 5.51 0.93
CA HIS A 212 1.06 5.71 -0.11
C HIS A 212 1.25 4.49 -1.01
N ARG A 213 1.10 3.27 -0.46
CA ARG A 213 0.97 2.05 -1.27
C ARG A 213 -0.23 2.17 -2.20
N ALA A 214 -1.41 2.47 -1.66
CA ALA A 214 -2.65 2.56 -2.45
C ALA A 214 -2.53 3.59 -3.57
N GLU A 215 -1.98 4.76 -3.27
CA GLU A 215 -1.73 5.82 -4.24
C GLU A 215 -0.81 5.40 -5.38
N SER A 216 0.29 4.75 -5.03
CA SER A 216 1.25 4.25 -6.01
C SER A 216 0.63 3.21 -6.93
N ILE A 217 -0.11 2.24 -6.35
CA ILE A 217 -0.76 1.16 -7.09
C ILE A 217 -1.90 1.67 -7.96
N MET A 218 -2.76 2.54 -7.43
CA MET A 218 -3.89 3.05 -8.21
C MET A 218 -3.44 3.99 -9.32
N LYS A 219 -2.40 4.81 -9.08
CA LYS A 219 -1.75 5.59 -10.15
C LYS A 219 -1.20 4.68 -11.25
N HIS A 220 -0.59 3.55 -10.90
CA HIS A 220 -0.11 2.59 -11.89
C HIS A 220 -1.26 1.89 -12.63
N THR A 221 -2.33 1.51 -11.92
CA THR A 221 -3.52 0.85 -12.48
C THR A 221 -4.21 1.73 -13.52
N PHE A 222 -4.35 3.02 -13.25
CA PHE A 222 -5.00 3.98 -14.14
C PHE A 222 -4.06 4.64 -15.17
N ARG A 223 -2.78 4.25 -15.25
CA ARG A 223 -1.74 4.96 -16.05
C ARG A 223 -2.05 5.12 -17.54
N HIS A 224 -2.92 4.27 -18.09
CA HIS A 224 -3.34 4.29 -19.49
C HIS A 224 -4.71 4.95 -19.72
N GLN A 225 -5.45 5.29 -18.66
CA GLN A 225 -6.71 6.01 -18.76
C GLN A 225 -6.46 7.53 -18.87
N ARG A 226 -7.39 8.26 -19.50
CA ARG A 226 -7.30 9.70 -19.74
C ARG A 226 -8.66 10.35 -19.56
N GLY A 227 -8.67 11.63 -19.22
CA GLY A 227 -9.90 12.42 -19.15
C GLY A 227 -10.91 11.84 -18.17
N GLY A 228 -12.17 11.73 -18.58
CA GLY A 228 -13.26 11.22 -17.73
C GLY A 228 -13.08 9.77 -17.30
N ASP A 229 -12.37 8.95 -18.09
CA ASP A 229 -12.14 7.53 -17.79
C ASP A 229 -11.11 7.32 -16.67
N ASN A 230 -10.29 8.33 -16.36
CA ASN A 230 -9.34 8.26 -15.26
C ASN A 230 -9.99 8.66 -13.93
N LEU A 231 -10.75 7.71 -13.38
CA LEU A 231 -11.43 7.90 -12.09
C LEU A 231 -10.46 8.12 -10.93
N TRP A 232 -9.23 7.62 -11.00
CA TRP A 232 -8.21 7.92 -9.98
C TRP A 232 -7.83 9.40 -9.98
N GLU A 233 -7.56 10.00 -11.15
CA GLU A 233 -7.31 11.44 -11.28
C GLU A 233 -8.48 12.33 -10.84
N ARG A 234 -9.71 11.80 -10.92
CA ARG A 234 -10.87 12.46 -10.32
C ARG A 234 -10.86 12.31 -8.80
N PHE A 235 -10.70 11.10 -8.29
CA PHE A 235 -10.77 10.77 -6.86
C PHE A 235 -9.91 11.70 -6.01
N TYR A 236 -8.65 11.91 -6.40
CA TYR A 236 -7.72 12.64 -5.56
C TYR A 236 -7.76 14.17 -5.68
N ARG A 237 -8.65 14.75 -6.48
CA ARG A 237 -8.72 16.20 -6.64
C ARG A 237 -8.98 16.88 -5.30
N HIS A 238 -8.26 17.97 -5.06
CA HIS A 238 -8.43 18.82 -3.89
C HIS A 238 -8.31 20.30 -4.30
N GLU A 239 -8.86 21.21 -3.51
CA GLU A 239 -9.02 22.61 -3.90
C GLU A 239 -7.70 23.30 -4.27
N TYR A 240 -6.60 22.98 -3.58
CA TYR A 240 -5.30 23.59 -3.84
C TYR A 240 -4.75 23.34 -5.26
N LYS A 241 -4.99 22.16 -5.84
CA LYS A 241 -4.55 21.81 -7.21
C LYS A 241 -5.67 21.89 -8.24
N ASN A 242 -6.93 21.76 -7.80
CA ASN A 242 -8.10 21.68 -8.65
C ASN A 242 -9.20 22.64 -8.13
N PRO A 243 -9.01 23.97 -8.23
CA PRO A 243 -9.96 24.94 -7.68
C PRO A 243 -11.38 24.74 -8.22
N GLY A 244 -12.36 24.63 -7.33
CA GLY A 244 -13.76 24.40 -7.66
C GLY A 244 -14.09 22.98 -8.14
N GLN A 245 -13.13 22.06 -8.11
CA GLN A 245 -13.28 20.67 -8.56
C GLN A 245 -12.79 19.65 -7.53
N ALA A 246 -12.78 20.02 -6.24
CA ALA A 246 -12.37 19.10 -5.18
C ALA A 246 -13.29 17.87 -5.10
N GLU A 247 -12.67 16.72 -4.88
CA GLU A 247 -13.28 15.41 -4.73
C GLU A 247 -12.86 14.89 -3.35
N VAL A 248 -12.20 13.73 -3.25
CA VAL A 248 -11.78 13.16 -1.95
C VAL A 248 -10.42 13.70 -1.49
N GLY A 249 -9.43 13.76 -2.38
CA GLY A 249 -8.08 14.22 -2.03
C GLY A 249 -7.02 13.11 -2.01
N TRP A 250 -5.84 13.47 -1.55
CA TRP A 250 -4.64 12.62 -1.48
C TRP A 250 -4.33 12.33 0.00
N MET A 251 -3.49 11.34 0.31
CA MET A 251 -3.16 10.94 1.68
C MET A 251 -2.77 12.13 2.55
N HIS A 252 -1.91 13.01 2.04
CA HIS A 252 -1.48 14.23 2.74
C HIS A 252 -2.39 15.45 2.57
N TYR A 253 -3.39 15.39 1.68
CA TYR A 253 -4.24 16.53 1.32
C TYR A 253 -5.72 16.16 1.35
N ALA A 254 -6.43 16.65 2.34
CA ALA A 254 -7.89 16.68 2.35
C ALA A 254 -8.43 17.68 1.29
N PRO A 255 -9.75 17.67 1.00
CA PRO A 255 -10.34 18.53 -0.04
C PRO A 255 -10.01 20.02 0.10
N ASN A 256 -9.82 20.52 1.32
CA ASN A 256 -9.54 21.93 1.61
C ASN A 256 -8.10 22.22 2.07
N SER A 257 -7.21 21.24 2.07
CA SER A 257 -5.82 21.42 2.52
C SER A 257 -5.09 22.45 1.65
N GLU A 258 -4.28 23.30 2.29
CA GLU A 258 -3.46 24.32 1.62
C GLU A 258 -1.97 23.98 1.58
N ARG A 259 -1.59 22.96 2.36
CA ARG A 259 -0.22 22.43 2.47
C ARG A 259 -0.27 20.99 2.97
N ASP A 260 0.90 20.37 3.02
CA ASP A 260 1.09 19.02 3.50
C ASP A 260 0.54 18.82 4.93
N TYR A 261 -0.18 17.71 5.13
CA TYR A 261 -0.79 17.30 6.42
C TYR A 261 -1.85 18.25 6.98
N ASP A 262 -2.39 19.16 6.16
CA ASP A 262 -3.36 20.17 6.58
C ASP A 262 -4.80 19.63 6.64
N TRP A 263 -5.00 18.51 7.34
CA TRP A 263 -6.31 17.85 7.45
C TRP A 263 -7.26 18.56 8.43
N GLY A 264 -6.73 19.37 9.35
CA GLY A 264 -7.48 20.15 10.35
C GLY A 264 -7.97 21.52 9.86
N ASN A 265 -7.84 21.81 8.56
CA ASN A 265 -8.21 23.12 8.03
C ASN A 265 -9.73 23.34 8.12
N LYS A 266 -10.13 24.46 8.73
CA LYS A 266 -11.55 24.82 8.94
C LYS A 266 -12.20 25.53 7.75
N ARG A 267 -11.39 25.93 6.75
CA ARG A 267 -11.87 26.62 5.55
C ARG A 267 -12.89 25.75 4.81
N LEU A 268 -14.02 26.35 4.45
CA LEU A 268 -15.03 25.66 3.65
C LEU A 268 -14.64 25.68 2.17
N VAL A 269 -14.81 24.54 1.50
CA VAL A 269 -14.66 24.39 0.05
C VAL A 269 -15.83 23.59 -0.51
N ARG A 270 -16.08 23.72 -1.82
CA ARG A 270 -17.03 22.84 -2.51
C ARG A 270 -16.32 21.53 -2.86
N SER A 271 -16.85 20.40 -2.42
CA SER A 271 -16.34 19.08 -2.77
C SER A 271 -17.46 18.11 -3.10
N ARG A 272 -17.18 17.16 -3.99
CA ARG A 272 -18.05 16.03 -4.35
C ARG A 272 -17.70 14.73 -3.62
N TRP A 273 -16.88 14.76 -2.57
CA TRP A 273 -16.43 13.54 -1.88
C TRP A 273 -17.58 12.59 -1.48
N ARG A 274 -18.76 13.13 -1.10
CA ARG A 274 -19.93 12.30 -0.74
C ARG A 274 -20.45 11.44 -1.90
N THR A 275 -20.26 11.86 -3.14
CA THR A 275 -20.68 11.09 -4.32
C THR A 275 -19.95 9.75 -4.40
N TRP A 276 -18.71 9.67 -3.90
CA TRP A 276 -17.94 8.43 -3.85
C TRP A 276 -18.52 7.39 -2.89
N ARG A 277 -19.36 7.78 -1.92
CA ARG A 277 -20.14 6.82 -1.12
C ARG A 277 -21.21 6.09 -1.93
N ASN A 278 -21.64 6.69 -3.04
CA ASN A 278 -22.67 6.15 -3.93
C ASN A 278 -22.07 5.54 -5.20
N PHE A 279 -20.75 5.28 -5.22
CA PHE A 279 -20.07 4.70 -6.36
C PHE A 279 -20.81 3.45 -6.87
N PRO A 280 -21.06 3.32 -8.19
CA PRO A 280 -20.44 4.08 -9.29
C PRO A 280 -21.18 5.37 -9.68
N ASN A 281 -22.30 5.71 -9.05
CA ASN A 281 -23.03 6.94 -9.37
C ASN A 281 -22.34 8.17 -8.78
N LEU A 282 -21.64 8.92 -9.64
CA LEU A 282 -20.89 10.12 -9.28
C LEU A 282 -21.54 11.44 -9.78
N GLU A 283 -22.84 11.44 -10.10
CA GLU A 283 -23.57 12.60 -10.65
C GLU A 283 -23.97 13.65 -9.61
N GLY A 284 -23.76 13.39 -8.31
CA GLY A 284 -24.18 14.29 -7.24
C GLY A 284 -23.49 15.66 -7.25
N GLU A 285 -24.20 16.65 -6.69
CA GLU A 285 -23.73 18.03 -6.60
C GLU A 285 -22.61 18.21 -5.56
N ALA A 286 -21.76 19.22 -5.77
CA ALA A 286 -20.71 19.57 -4.82
C ALA A 286 -21.30 20.33 -3.61
N GLU A 287 -20.94 19.88 -2.40
CA GLU A 287 -21.38 20.44 -1.12
C GLU A 287 -20.27 21.23 -0.43
N MET A 288 -20.65 22.13 0.48
CA MET A 288 -19.69 22.87 1.32
C MET A 288 -19.23 21.97 2.48
N VAL A 289 -17.92 21.72 2.55
CA VAL A 289 -17.31 20.77 3.48
C VAL A 289 -16.08 21.36 4.16
N ASN A 290 -15.69 20.82 5.31
CA ASN A 290 -14.42 21.14 5.97
C ASN A 290 -13.93 19.96 6.84
N CYS A 291 -12.88 20.19 7.63
CA CYS A 291 -12.22 19.18 8.45
C CYS A 291 -13.14 18.32 9.33
N ARG A 292 -14.34 18.80 9.68
CA ARG A 292 -15.31 18.03 10.47
C ARG A 292 -15.79 16.76 9.75
N ASP A 293 -15.74 16.75 8.42
CA ASP A 293 -16.18 15.59 7.62
C ASP A 293 -15.19 14.41 7.67
N TRP A 294 -13.93 14.66 8.04
CA TRP A 294 -12.84 13.67 7.99
C TRP A 294 -11.93 13.68 9.23
N GLY A 295 -12.49 13.95 10.41
CA GLY A 295 -11.80 13.73 11.67
C GLY A 295 -11.12 14.95 12.31
N ASP A 296 -11.38 16.17 11.82
CA ASP A 296 -10.96 17.43 12.43
C ASP A 296 -9.43 17.55 12.68
N GLY A 297 -8.64 16.93 11.81
CA GLY A 297 -7.18 16.89 11.91
C GLY A 297 -6.59 15.66 12.62
N ASP A 298 -7.42 14.73 13.10
CA ASP A 298 -6.96 13.42 13.56
C ASP A 298 -6.51 12.56 12.37
N ILE A 299 -5.24 12.17 12.39
CA ILE A 299 -4.59 11.38 11.34
C ILE A 299 -5.31 10.05 11.07
N ARG A 300 -5.71 9.32 12.13
CA ARG A 300 -6.32 8.00 11.98
C ARG A 300 -7.73 8.12 11.43
N LEU A 301 -8.52 9.06 11.94
CA LEU A 301 -9.87 9.31 11.44
C LEU A 301 -9.86 9.82 9.99
N HIS A 302 -8.89 10.67 9.63
CA HIS A 302 -8.74 11.14 8.26
C HIS A 302 -8.44 9.99 7.30
N HIS A 303 -7.44 9.15 7.62
CA HIS A 303 -7.08 8.03 6.76
C HIS A 303 -8.22 7.01 6.65
N LYS A 304 -8.91 6.70 7.76
CA LYS A 304 -10.11 5.84 7.71
C LYS A 304 -11.18 6.41 6.78
N TRP A 305 -11.51 7.70 6.92
CA TRP A 305 -12.46 8.38 6.04
C TRP A 305 -12.06 8.27 4.56
N TRP A 306 -10.77 8.45 4.25
CA TRP A 306 -10.27 8.34 2.89
C TRP A 306 -10.40 6.91 2.33
N PHE A 307 -10.02 5.90 3.11
CA PHE A 307 -10.12 4.49 2.71
C PHE A 307 -11.57 4.01 2.56
N GLU A 308 -12.48 4.50 3.41
CA GLU A 308 -13.92 4.22 3.30
C GLU A 308 -14.51 4.69 1.98
N LEU A 309 -13.90 5.66 1.30
CA LEU A 309 -14.37 6.19 0.03
C LEU A 309 -13.80 5.45 -1.19
N LEU A 310 -12.80 4.57 -1.00
CA LEU A 310 -12.31 3.73 -2.09
C LEU A 310 -13.42 2.79 -2.59
N PRO A 311 -13.67 2.75 -3.91
CA PRO A 311 -14.59 1.80 -4.54
C PRO A 311 -14.32 0.34 -4.15
N LYS A 312 -15.40 -0.37 -3.80
CA LYS A 312 -15.38 -1.73 -3.22
C LYS A 312 -16.62 -2.55 -3.59
N ILE A 313 -17.05 -2.44 -4.84
CA ILE A 313 -18.19 -3.19 -5.40
C ILE A 313 -17.75 -4.06 -6.58
N GLU A 314 -18.59 -5.01 -6.95
CA GLU A 314 -18.44 -5.75 -8.21
C GLU A 314 -18.76 -4.87 -9.43
N GLY A 315 -18.20 -5.25 -10.57
CA GLY A 315 -18.27 -4.52 -11.82
C GLY A 315 -16.88 -4.18 -12.37
N LEU A 316 -16.84 -3.90 -13.66
CA LEU A 316 -15.62 -3.61 -14.39
C LEU A 316 -15.97 -2.62 -15.49
N GLU A 317 -15.16 -1.59 -15.61
CA GLU A 317 -15.29 -0.65 -16.71
C GLU A 317 -13.90 -0.31 -17.21
N ASN A 318 -13.78 -0.21 -18.53
CA ASN A 318 -12.56 0.26 -19.14
C ASN A 318 -11.33 -0.63 -18.85
N GLY A 319 -11.55 -1.89 -18.50
CA GLY A 319 -10.51 -2.85 -18.08
C GLY A 319 -10.03 -2.67 -16.64
N ILE A 320 -10.74 -1.90 -15.83
CA ILE A 320 -10.46 -1.66 -14.41
C ILE A 320 -11.68 -2.07 -13.57
N ALA A 321 -11.45 -2.96 -12.60
CA ALA A 321 -12.47 -3.40 -11.67
C ALA A 321 -12.88 -2.26 -10.74
N TYR A 322 -14.17 -2.20 -10.41
CA TYR A 322 -14.72 -1.25 -9.46
C TYR A 322 -14.37 -1.53 -8.00
N ASN A 323 -13.79 -2.69 -7.70
CA ASN A 323 -13.18 -2.94 -6.40
C ASN A 323 -11.70 -2.57 -6.43
N TRP A 324 -11.36 -1.35 -6.04
CA TRP A 324 -9.97 -0.87 -6.06
C TRP A 324 -9.09 -1.55 -5.03
N TRP A 325 -9.67 -2.03 -3.92
CA TRP A 325 -8.95 -2.83 -2.92
C TRP A 325 -8.32 -4.07 -3.54
N ARG A 326 -8.91 -4.65 -4.59
CA ARG A 326 -8.34 -5.77 -5.34
C ARG A 326 -6.90 -5.52 -5.77
N TYR A 327 -6.63 -4.33 -6.31
CA TYR A 327 -5.29 -3.95 -6.77
C TYR A 327 -4.36 -3.62 -5.61
N ILE A 328 -4.87 -2.84 -4.64
CA ILE A 328 -4.10 -2.32 -3.52
C ILE A 328 -3.53 -3.46 -2.65
N VAL A 329 -4.31 -4.52 -2.44
CA VAL A 329 -3.94 -5.66 -1.58
C VAL A 329 -3.29 -6.81 -2.35
N ASP A 330 -3.41 -6.80 -3.68
CA ASP A 330 -2.83 -7.80 -4.56
C ASP A 330 -2.27 -7.17 -5.84
N PRO A 331 -1.00 -6.73 -5.83
CA PRO A 331 -0.39 -6.08 -6.99
C PRO A 331 -0.24 -7.01 -8.20
N ASN A 332 -0.49 -8.32 -8.05
CA ASN A 332 -0.51 -9.27 -9.16
C ASN A 332 -1.75 -9.11 -10.04
N THR A 333 -2.79 -8.42 -9.54
CA THR A 333 -3.99 -8.11 -10.31
C THR A 333 -3.81 -6.85 -11.19
N VAL A 334 -2.71 -6.12 -11.03
CA VAL A 334 -2.37 -4.95 -11.83
C VAL A 334 -1.72 -5.38 -13.14
N ARG A 335 -2.32 -4.97 -14.26
CA ARG A 335 -1.86 -5.24 -15.64
C ARG A 335 -0.71 -4.35 -16.05
#